data_AF-A0A7K2Y9N7-F1
#
_entry.id   AF-A0A7K2Y9N7-F1
#
_cell.length_a   1.000
_cell.length_b   1.000
_cell.length_c   1.000
_cell.angle_alpha   90.00
_cell.angle_beta   90.00
_cell.angle_gamma   90.00
#
_symmetry.space_group_name_H-M   'P 1'
#
loop_
_entity.id
_entity.type
_entity.pdbx_description
1 polymer ?
#
loop_
_entity_poly.entity_id
_entity_poly.type
_entity_poly.pdbx_seq_one_letter_code
_entity_poly.pdbx_strand_id
1 'polypeptide(L)'
;MRWLPFLYVALVLLLEIALREEWAVSFFLIALPAIAAYAYGPAVVAALTVLAILLEGLLASITHHLGETHHVTADIATALVGILATALAAHRRGQERHLVHANSVAEALMRALLRPVPHQVGNVLAACLYRPSEAGTMVGGDLFDIRATRAGERAIIGDVRGKGLPAVRTVATILGSFREAAHEARDLPAVAARLERGLVREAEEIHDDELFATAVLIEYDSRTDRVTVTNHGHVEPVLISRGRVRTLQGPPALPIGLGALIRTDGPVVCTHRFTHGDVLLLVTDGLVEARDTDGDFYPLVERLRHRFEGRPAPGPAEVVDFLNTDLPRHARTLHDDVAMLAIAPHRRT
;
A
#
# COMPACT_ATOMS: atom_id res chain seq x y z
N MET A 1 18.65 -2.26 -17.56
CA MET A 1 19.39 -0.98 -17.51
C MET A 1 20.85 -1.08 -17.04
N ARG A 2 21.26 -2.09 -16.24
CA ARG A 2 22.64 -2.18 -15.73
C ARG A 2 23.74 -2.31 -16.80
N TRP A 3 23.42 -2.90 -17.96
CA TRP A 3 24.36 -3.08 -19.07
C TRP A 3 24.57 -1.83 -19.95
N LEU A 4 23.77 -0.79 -19.74
CA LEU A 4 23.70 0.38 -20.62
C LEU A 4 25.01 1.19 -20.67
N PRO A 5 25.76 1.41 -19.56
CA PRO A 5 27.08 2.03 -19.63
C PRO A 5 28.11 1.24 -20.44
N PHE A 6 28.11 -0.10 -20.32
CA PHE A 6 29.05 -0.95 -21.06
C PHE A 6 28.75 -0.97 -22.56
N LEU A 7 27.46 -1.00 -22.93
CA LEU A 7 27.02 -0.94 -24.31
C LEU A 7 27.34 0.43 -24.94
N TYR A 8 27.25 1.51 -24.15
CA TYR A 8 27.66 2.85 -24.57
C TYR A 8 29.16 2.94 -24.88
N VAL A 9 30.02 2.43 -23.99
CA VAL A 9 31.47 2.40 -24.22
C VAL A 9 31.82 1.57 -25.47
N ALA A 10 31.20 0.40 -25.63
CA ALA A 10 31.42 -0.45 -26.80
C ALA A 10 31.04 0.26 -28.11
N LEU A 11 29.92 1.00 -28.10
CA LEU A 11 29.48 1.81 -29.24
C LEU A 11 30.49 2.91 -29.57
N VAL A 12 30.95 3.66 -28.58
CA VAL A 12 31.94 4.75 -28.77
C VAL A 12 33.25 4.20 -29.35
N LEU A 13 33.73 3.07 -28.83
CA LEU A 13 34.95 2.41 -29.35
C LEU A 13 34.78 1.91 -30.79
N LEU A 14 33.63 1.34 -31.15
CA LEU A 14 33.35 0.93 -32.53
C LEU A 14 33.32 2.12 -33.49
N LEU A 15 32.75 3.24 -33.04
CA LEU A 15 32.61 4.46 -33.83
C LEU A 15 33.97 5.15 -34.06
N GLU A 16 34.84 5.14 -33.05
CA GLU A 16 36.25 5.60 -33.14
C GLU A 16 37.05 4.79 -34.17
N ILE A 17 36.88 3.46 -34.20
CA ILE A 17 37.54 2.59 -35.21
C ILE A 17 37.03 2.90 -36.62
N ALA A 18 35.73 3.19 -36.77
CA ALA A 18 35.09 3.40 -38.05
C ALA A 18 35.37 4.78 -38.67
N LEU A 19 35.57 5.82 -37.86
CA LEU A 19 35.70 7.23 -38.29
C LEU A 19 37.14 7.77 -38.25
N ARG A 20 38.10 6.83 -38.27
CA ARG A 20 39.52 6.92 -37.90
C ARG A 20 40.36 8.11 -38.44
N GLU A 21 39.85 8.96 -39.32
CA GLU A 21 40.62 10.04 -39.96
C GLU A 21 39.98 11.45 -39.98
N GLU A 22 38.74 11.67 -39.50
CA GLU A 22 38.11 13.00 -39.62
C GLU A 22 37.61 13.62 -38.30
N TRP A 23 37.32 12.83 -37.25
CA TRP A 23 36.73 13.33 -36.00
C TRP A 23 37.23 12.56 -34.78
N ALA A 24 37.59 13.25 -33.71
CA ALA A 24 37.85 12.62 -32.42
C ALA A 24 36.52 12.22 -31.77
N VAL A 25 36.19 10.92 -31.75
CA VAL A 25 34.95 10.41 -31.17
C VAL A 25 35.11 10.12 -29.67
N SER A 26 36.35 10.10 -29.17
CA SER A 26 36.68 9.97 -27.76
C SER A 26 35.95 10.97 -26.85
N PHE A 27 35.62 12.18 -27.34
CA PHE A 27 34.85 13.19 -26.60
C PHE A 27 33.47 12.71 -26.12
N PHE A 28 32.89 11.70 -26.75
CA PHE A 28 31.60 11.15 -26.31
C PHE A 28 31.71 10.36 -24.99
N LEU A 29 32.90 9.98 -24.54
CA LEU A 29 33.10 9.32 -23.25
C LEU A 29 32.69 10.19 -22.05
N ILE A 30 32.57 11.51 -22.23
CA ILE A 30 32.00 12.45 -21.25
C ILE A 30 30.62 12.05 -20.74
N ALA A 31 29.81 11.34 -21.54
CA ALA A 31 28.48 10.90 -21.13
C ALA A 31 28.51 9.63 -20.25
N LEU A 32 29.62 8.91 -20.19
CA LEU A 32 29.74 7.65 -19.45
C LEU A 32 29.43 7.81 -17.95
N PRO A 33 29.97 8.81 -17.23
CA PRO A 33 29.63 9.02 -15.82
C PRO A 33 28.15 9.32 -15.60
N ALA A 34 27.52 10.09 -16.50
CA ALA A 34 26.11 10.43 -16.40
C ALA A 34 25.21 9.19 -16.57
N ILE A 35 25.51 8.34 -17.55
CA ILE A 35 24.78 7.08 -17.77
C ILE A 35 25.04 6.11 -16.61
N ALA A 36 26.28 6.03 -16.11
CA ALA A 36 26.64 5.21 -14.97
C ALA A 36 25.91 5.65 -13.70
N ALA A 37 25.74 6.96 -13.49
CA ALA A 37 25.04 7.49 -12.34
C ALA A 37 23.60 7.00 -12.27
N TYR A 38 22.92 6.79 -13.39
CA TYR A 38 21.56 6.21 -13.40
C TYR A 38 21.52 4.77 -12.85
N ALA A 39 22.52 3.95 -13.14
CA ALA A 39 22.47 2.51 -12.86
C ALA A 39 23.27 2.06 -11.62
N TYR A 40 24.21 2.87 -11.14
CA TYR A 40 25.20 2.47 -10.15
C TYR A 40 25.33 3.46 -8.98
N GLY A 41 26.04 3.02 -7.93
CA GLY A 41 26.35 3.85 -6.77
C GLY A 41 27.52 4.80 -7.00
N PRO A 42 27.69 5.82 -6.14
CA PRO A 42 28.69 6.88 -6.33
C PRO A 42 30.12 6.36 -6.49
N ALA A 43 30.52 5.33 -5.74
CA ALA A 43 31.85 4.74 -5.87
C ALA A 43 32.13 4.13 -7.26
N VAL A 44 31.12 3.50 -7.87
CA VAL A 44 31.24 2.90 -9.21
C VAL A 44 31.23 3.99 -10.29
N VAL A 45 30.42 5.04 -10.11
CA VAL A 45 30.42 6.20 -11.01
C VAL A 45 31.78 6.88 -11.02
N ALA A 46 32.36 7.15 -9.85
CA ALA A 46 33.69 7.73 -9.73
C ALA A 46 34.76 6.85 -10.40
N ALA A 47 34.70 5.52 -10.20
CA ALA A 47 35.62 4.59 -10.86
C ALA A 47 35.48 4.62 -12.40
N LEU A 48 34.25 4.68 -12.92
CA LEU A 48 34.00 4.78 -14.36
C LEU A 48 34.39 6.14 -14.94
N THR A 49 34.29 7.24 -14.17
CA THR A 49 34.85 8.54 -14.56
C THR A 49 36.36 8.48 -14.70
N VAL A 50 37.06 7.90 -13.72
CA VAL A 50 38.52 7.75 -13.79
C VAL A 50 38.90 6.88 -15.00
N LEU A 51 38.15 5.82 -15.26
CA LEU A 51 38.36 4.98 -16.44
C LEU A 51 38.14 5.75 -17.76
N ALA A 52 37.12 6.61 -17.84
CA ALA A 52 36.86 7.44 -19.02
C ALA A 52 38.04 8.37 -19.30
N ILE A 53 38.52 9.10 -18.28
CA ILE A 53 39.66 10.01 -18.39
C ILE A 53 40.94 9.26 -18.79
N LEU A 54 41.19 8.09 -18.21
CA LEU A 54 42.35 7.26 -18.58
C LEU A 54 42.27 6.77 -20.02
N LEU A 55 41.07 6.44 -20.51
CA LEU A 55 40.86 6.00 -21.89
C LEU A 55 41.00 7.17 -22.87
N GLU A 56 40.43 8.33 -22.56
CA GLU A 56 40.62 9.59 -23.30
C GLU A 56 42.10 9.94 -23.43
N GLY A 57 42.84 9.91 -22.31
CA GLY A 57 44.29 10.18 -22.29
C GLY A 57 45.12 9.14 -23.04
N LEU A 58 44.75 7.86 -22.98
CA LEU A 58 45.43 6.79 -23.74
C LEU A 58 45.21 6.96 -25.25
N LEU A 59 43.98 7.27 -25.68
CA LEU A 59 43.64 7.53 -27.08
C LEU A 59 44.39 8.75 -27.60
N ALA A 60 44.42 9.85 -26.85
CA ALA A 60 45.19 11.06 -27.18
C ALA A 60 46.71 10.81 -27.26
N SER A 61 47.23 9.88 -26.46
CA SER A 61 48.64 9.45 -26.51
C SER A 61 48.96 8.69 -27.80
N ILE A 62 48.09 7.75 -28.18
CA ILE A 62 48.26 6.94 -29.40
C ILE A 62 48.18 7.79 -30.66
N THR A 63 47.37 8.86 -30.66
CA THR A 63 47.26 9.79 -31.80
C THR A 63 48.33 10.89 -31.80
N HIS A 64 49.25 10.93 -30.83
CA HIS A 64 50.29 11.96 -30.67
C HIS A 64 49.76 13.41 -30.47
N HIS A 65 48.50 13.59 -30.06
CA HIS A 65 47.88 14.91 -29.82
C HIS A 65 47.93 15.32 -28.33
N LEU A 66 48.89 14.77 -27.58
CA LEU A 66 49.08 15.08 -26.16
C LEU A 66 49.40 16.57 -25.98
N GLY A 67 48.49 17.29 -25.32
CA GLY A 67 48.66 18.70 -24.97
C GLY A 67 47.94 19.70 -25.87
N GLU A 68 47.19 19.25 -26.88
CA GLU A 68 46.27 20.14 -27.59
C GLU A 68 45.13 20.58 -26.68
N THR A 69 44.76 21.86 -26.76
CA THR A 69 43.73 22.50 -25.92
C THR A 69 42.40 21.77 -25.93
N HIS A 70 42.04 21.13 -27.05
CA HIS A 70 40.80 20.38 -27.19
C HIS A 70 40.76 19.13 -26.28
N HIS A 71 41.86 18.38 -26.15
CA HIS A 71 41.91 17.18 -25.30
C HIS A 71 41.92 17.53 -23.81
N VAL A 72 42.66 18.57 -23.42
CA VAL A 72 42.65 19.06 -22.03
C VAL A 72 41.26 19.56 -21.63
N THR A 73 40.55 20.23 -22.56
CA THR A 73 39.17 20.68 -22.32
C THR A 73 38.20 19.50 -22.18
N ALA A 74 38.41 18.41 -22.94
CA ALA A 74 37.66 17.16 -22.82
C ALA A 74 37.82 16.55 -21.43
N ASP A 75 39.06 16.34 -20.99
CA ASP A 75 39.38 15.71 -19.70
C ASP A 75 38.79 16.51 -18.53
N ILE A 76 38.89 17.85 -18.59
CA ILE A 76 38.30 18.75 -17.60
C ILE A 76 36.77 18.63 -17.61
N ALA A 77 36.15 18.61 -18.79
CA ALA A 77 34.70 18.48 -18.91
C ALA A 77 34.22 17.10 -18.39
N THR A 78 34.92 16.01 -18.72
CA THR A 78 34.66 14.66 -18.21
C THR A 78 34.83 14.57 -16.70
N ALA A 79 35.85 15.23 -16.14
CA ALA A 79 36.03 15.31 -14.69
C ALA A 79 34.88 16.07 -14.01
N LEU A 80 34.47 17.23 -14.54
CA LEU A 80 33.35 18.01 -14.00
C LEU A 80 32.03 17.23 -14.06
N VAL A 81 31.72 16.61 -15.20
CA VAL A 81 30.53 15.77 -15.36
C VAL A 81 30.59 14.56 -14.43
N GLY A 82 31.76 13.95 -14.25
CA GLY A 82 31.94 12.84 -13.32
C GLY A 82 31.75 13.20 -11.85
N ILE A 83 32.23 14.38 -11.43
CA ILE A 83 31.98 14.91 -10.08
C ILE A 83 30.48 15.12 -9.85
N LEU A 84 29.80 15.78 -10.80
CA LEU A 84 28.36 16.04 -10.70
C LEU A 84 27.56 14.73 -10.72
N ALA A 85 27.91 13.80 -11.59
CA ALA A 85 27.26 12.49 -11.70
C ALA A 85 27.45 11.66 -10.42
N THR A 86 28.63 11.72 -9.81
CA THR A 86 28.92 11.06 -8.52
C THR A 86 28.11 11.69 -7.39
N ALA A 87 28.03 13.03 -7.33
CA ALA A 87 27.22 13.75 -6.36
C ALA A 87 25.72 13.41 -6.51
N LEU A 88 25.21 13.36 -7.74
CA LEU A 88 23.83 12.97 -8.04
C LEU A 88 23.55 11.52 -7.61
N ALA A 89 24.46 10.59 -7.90
CA ALA A 89 24.33 9.19 -7.48
C ALA A 89 24.39 9.05 -5.95
N ALA A 90 25.19 9.86 -5.26
CA ALA A 90 25.24 9.91 -3.80
C ALA A 90 23.94 10.47 -3.21
N HIS A 91 23.41 11.56 -3.78
CA HIS A 91 22.16 12.17 -3.35
C HIS A 91 20.97 11.21 -3.53
N ARG A 92 20.84 10.60 -4.72
CA ARG A 92 19.81 9.59 -5.00
C ARG A 92 19.87 8.44 -4.00
N ARG A 93 21.06 7.91 -3.74
CA ARG A 93 21.23 6.79 -2.80
C ARG A 93 20.94 7.20 -1.35
N GLY A 94 21.18 8.46 -0.99
CA GLY A 94 20.76 9.03 0.28
C GLY A 94 19.23 9.06 0.41
N GLN A 95 18.54 9.56 -0.61
CA GLN A 95 17.07 9.59 -0.66
C GLN A 95 16.46 8.18 -0.61
N GLU A 96 16.97 7.24 -1.42
CA GLU A 96 16.53 5.84 -1.41
C GLU A 96 16.66 5.22 0.00
N ARG A 97 17.78 5.45 0.70
CA ARG A 97 17.98 4.96 2.06
C ARG A 97 17.00 5.56 3.06
N HIS A 98 16.70 6.86 2.95
CA HIS A 98 15.74 7.52 3.83
C HIS A 98 14.33 6.95 3.62
N LEU A 99 13.94 6.67 2.38
CA LEU A 99 12.66 6.04 2.06
C LEU A 99 12.58 4.61 2.63
N VAL A 100 13.63 3.80 2.48
CA VAL A 100 13.67 2.44 3.05
C VAL A 100 13.56 2.46 4.57
N HIS A 101 14.28 3.35 5.25
CA HIS A 101 14.17 3.50 6.70
C HIS A 101 12.78 3.95 7.13
N ALA A 102 12.22 4.98 6.49
CA ALA A 102 10.87 5.46 6.80
C ALA A 102 9.81 4.36 6.62
N ASN A 103 9.89 3.58 5.55
CA ASN A 103 8.98 2.45 5.30
C ASN A 103 9.13 1.35 6.35
N SER A 104 10.35 1.02 6.79
CA SER A 104 10.57 0.02 7.84
C SER A 104 9.97 0.44 9.20
N VAL A 105 10.01 1.74 9.52
CA VAL A 105 9.42 2.29 10.75
C VAL A 105 7.89 2.28 10.65
N ALA A 106 7.34 2.74 9.52
CA ALA A 106 5.91 2.71 9.27
C ALA A 106 5.34 1.28 9.36
N GLU A 107 6.04 0.30 8.78
CA GLU A 107 5.67 -1.11 8.90
C GLU A 107 5.69 -1.59 10.36
N ALA A 108 6.73 -1.27 11.12
CA ALA A 108 6.80 -1.65 12.54
C ALA A 108 5.66 -1.03 13.36
N LEU A 109 5.31 0.24 13.08
CA LEU A 109 4.19 0.92 13.71
C LEU A 109 2.85 0.30 13.32
N MET A 110 2.62 0.04 12.03
CA MET A 110 1.39 -0.60 11.56
C MET A 110 1.21 -1.99 12.16
N ARG A 111 2.26 -2.82 12.25
CA ARG A 111 2.20 -4.11 12.95
C ARG A 111 1.87 -3.98 14.44
N ALA A 112 2.31 -2.91 15.09
CA ALA A 112 1.97 -2.63 16.48
C ALA A 112 0.51 -2.15 16.65
N LEU A 113 -0.02 -1.44 15.65
CA LEU A 113 -1.40 -0.96 15.62
C LEU A 113 -2.39 -2.08 15.26
N LEU A 114 -2.12 -2.85 14.21
CA LEU A 114 -2.93 -3.97 13.72
C LEU A 114 -2.59 -5.24 14.52
N ARG A 115 -3.13 -5.32 15.73
CA ARG A 115 -2.91 -6.48 16.61
C ARG A 115 -3.47 -7.74 15.96
N PRO A 116 -2.81 -8.91 16.09
CA PRO A 116 -3.36 -10.17 15.64
C PRO A 116 -4.76 -10.38 16.22
N VAL A 117 -5.75 -10.63 15.36
CA VAL A 117 -7.11 -10.90 15.80
C VAL A 117 -7.16 -12.32 16.37
N PRO A 118 -7.59 -12.51 17.63
CA PRO A 118 -7.77 -13.84 18.19
C PRO A 118 -8.80 -14.64 17.36
N HIS A 119 -8.60 -15.95 17.26
CA HIS A 119 -9.54 -16.84 16.56
C HIS A 119 -10.97 -16.75 17.12
N GLN A 120 -11.11 -16.38 18.40
CA GLN A 120 -12.39 -16.15 19.05
C GLN A 120 -12.34 -14.83 19.83
N VAL A 121 -13.34 -13.98 19.60
CA VAL A 121 -13.54 -12.72 20.31
C VAL A 121 -14.95 -12.73 20.88
N GLY A 122 -15.09 -12.96 22.19
CA GLY A 122 -16.39 -13.11 22.83
C GLY A 122 -17.16 -14.30 22.25
N ASN A 123 -18.33 -14.03 21.69
CA ASN A 123 -19.22 -15.01 21.05
C ASN A 123 -19.07 -15.06 19.53
N VAL A 124 -17.95 -14.59 18.99
CA VAL A 124 -17.67 -14.54 17.54
C VAL A 124 -16.37 -15.28 17.25
N LEU A 125 -16.37 -16.15 16.25
CA LEU A 125 -15.17 -16.66 15.60
C LEU A 125 -14.69 -15.63 14.58
N ALA A 126 -13.40 -15.35 14.56
CA ALA A 126 -12.80 -14.38 13.65
C ALA A 126 -11.57 -14.95 12.93
N ALA A 127 -11.39 -14.51 11.69
CA ALA A 127 -10.18 -14.70 10.92
C ALA A 127 -9.85 -13.39 10.20
N CYS A 128 -8.59 -12.99 10.20
CA CYS A 128 -8.13 -11.80 9.51
C CYS A 128 -6.92 -12.10 8.64
N LEU A 129 -6.77 -11.33 7.58
CA LEU A 129 -5.56 -11.32 6.77
C LEU A 129 -5.27 -9.89 6.34
N TYR A 130 -3.99 -9.53 6.41
CA TYR A 130 -3.48 -8.29 5.87
C TYR A 130 -2.34 -8.62 4.91
N ARG A 131 -2.39 -8.07 3.70
CA ARG A 131 -1.41 -8.29 2.65
C ARG A 131 -0.97 -6.94 2.06
N PRO A 132 0.30 -6.55 2.22
CA PRO A 132 0.80 -5.30 1.65
C PRO A 132 0.90 -5.39 0.12
N SER A 133 0.68 -4.25 -0.54
CA SER A 133 0.80 -4.04 -1.99
C SER A 133 2.23 -4.22 -2.49
N GLU A 134 3.17 -3.59 -1.81
CA GLU A 134 4.60 -3.65 -2.10
C GLU A 134 5.29 -4.70 -1.22
N ALA A 135 6.14 -5.52 -1.84
CA ALA A 135 6.84 -6.62 -1.17
C ALA A 135 7.75 -6.10 -0.05
N GLY A 136 7.28 -6.22 1.19
CA GLY A 136 8.04 -5.86 2.39
C GLY A 136 7.86 -4.42 2.86
N THR A 137 6.78 -3.73 2.47
CA THR A 137 6.44 -2.40 3.02
C THR A 137 4.95 -2.34 3.38
N MET A 138 4.65 -2.45 4.67
CA MET A 138 3.31 -2.27 5.23
C MET A 138 3.08 -0.78 5.54
N VAL A 139 2.71 -0.03 4.51
CA VAL A 139 2.70 1.44 4.55
C VAL A 139 1.41 2.02 3.93
N GLY A 140 0.31 1.26 3.94
CA GLY A 140 -1.02 1.73 3.52
C GLY A 140 -1.88 2.29 4.64
N GLY A 141 -3.06 2.77 4.26
CA GLY A 141 -4.09 3.32 5.16
C GLY A 141 -5.06 2.28 5.73
N ASP A 142 -4.98 1.04 5.25
CA ASP A 142 -5.83 -0.08 5.66
C ASP A 142 -5.79 -0.35 7.17
N LEU A 143 -6.97 -0.44 7.79
CA LEU A 143 -7.14 -0.70 9.22
C LEU A 143 -8.24 -1.71 9.51
N PHE A 144 -8.06 -2.47 10.60
CA PHE A 144 -9.11 -3.29 11.18
C PHE A 144 -8.88 -3.56 12.67
N ASP A 145 -9.96 -3.78 13.42
CA ASP A 145 -9.91 -4.26 14.82
C ASP A 145 -11.27 -4.89 15.17
N ILE A 146 -11.29 -5.79 16.15
CA ILE A 146 -12.51 -6.40 16.69
C ILE A 146 -12.41 -6.55 18.20
N ARG A 147 -13.49 -6.23 18.91
CA ARG A 147 -13.55 -6.20 20.37
C ARG A 147 -14.84 -6.81 20.90
N ALA A 148 -14.69 -7.63 21.93
CA ALA A 148 -15.81 -8.05 22.76
C ALA A 148 -16.13 -6.93 23.76
N THR A 149 -17.39 -6.48 23.78
CA THR A 149 -17.84 -5.38 24.64
C THR A 149 -19.12 -5.79 25.39
N ARG A 150 -19.58 -4.96 26.33
CA ARG A 150 -20.83 -5.22 27.05
C ARG A 150 -22.08 -5.04 26.16
N ALA A 151 -21.98 -4.21 25.12
CA ALA A 151 -23.06 -3.99 24.17
C ALA A 151 -23.18 -5.11 23.12
N GLY A 152 -22.06 -5.78 22.83
CA GLY A 152 -21.92 -6.80 21.79
C GLY A 152 -20.48 -6.85 21.28
N GLU A 153 -20.20 -7.75 20.35
CA GLU A 153 -18.92 -7.79 19.66
C GLU A 153 -18.90 -6.72 18.55
N ARG A 154 -17.97 -5.77 18.62
CA ARG A 154 -17.84 -4.66 17.67
C ARG A 154 -16.59 -4.82 16.82
N ALA A 155 -16.67 -4.56 15.53
CA ALA A 155 -15.50 -4.53 14.66
C ALA A 155 -15.52 -3.33 13.72
N ILE A 156 -14.33 -2.99 13.25
CA ILE A 156 -14.08 -1.97 12.23
C ILE A 156 -13.18 -2.58 11.15
N ILE A 157 -13.47 -2.25 9.90
CA ILE A 157 -12.50 -2.28 8.80
C ILE A 157 -12.59 -0.94 8.06
N GLY A 158 -11.50 -0.49 7.48
CA GLY A 158 -11.53 0.73 6.70
C GLY A 158 -10.20 1.01 6.02
N ASP A 159 -10.19 2.09 5.26
CA ASP A 159 -9.00 2.66 4.65
C ASP A 159 -8.96 4.17 4.86
N VAL A 160 -7.77 4.69 5.11
CA VAL A 160 -7.49 6.10 5.33
C VAL A 160 -6.96 6.72 4.05
N ARG A 161 -7.41 7.93 3.74
CA ARG A 161 -6.84 8.70 2.64
C ARG A 161 -5.33 8.88 2.80
N GLY A 162 -4.59 8.39 1.81
CA GLY A 162 -3.15 8.61 1.69
C GLY A 162 -2.35 7.37 2.08
N LYS A 163 -1.03 7.52 2.04
CA LYS A 163 -0.08 6.44 2.32
C LYS A 163 1.14 6.98 3.03
N GLY A 164 2.00 6.09 3.51
CA GLY A 164 3.19 6.54 4.23
C GLY A 164 2.95 6.73 5.72
N LEU A 165 3.95 7.33 6.36
CA LEU A 165 3.90 7.67 7.78
C LEU A 165 2.72 8.57 8.18
N PRO A 166 2.25 9.54 7.34
CA PRO A 166 1.05 10.32 7.68
C PRO A 166 -0.20 9.44 7.85
N ALA A 167 -0.43 8.47 6.96
CA ALA A 167 -1.57 7.56 7.06
C ALA A 167 -1.54 6.72 8.36
N VAL A 168 -0.34 6.28 8.77
CA VAL A 168 -0.16 5.52 10.04
C VAL A 168 -0.65 6.30 11.26
N ARG A 169 -0.41 7.62 11.30
CA ARG A 169 -0.91 8.48 12.39
C ARG A 169 -2.43 8.47 12.44
N THR A 170 -3.07 8.68 11.28
CA THR A 170 -4.52 8.71 11.17
C THR A 170 -5.16 7.35 11.50
N VAL A 171 -4.55 6.25 11.05
CA VAL A 171 -4.92 4.89 11.47
C VAL A 171 -4.85 4.75 12.99
N ALA A 172 -3.80 5.26 13.63
CA ALA A 172 -3.66 5.23 15.09
C ALA A 172 -4.77 6.03 15.79
N THR A 173 -5.15 7.19 15.27
CA THR A 173 -6.24 8.01 15.79
C THR A 173 -7.60 7.32 15.67
N ILE A 174 -7.90 6.72 14.52
CA ILE A 174 -9.14 5.98 14.30
C ILE A 174 -9.20 4.75 15.20
N LEU A 175 -8.16 3.91 15.21
CA LEU A 175 -8.13 2.71 16.04
C LEU A 175 -8.13 3.05 17.52
N GLY A 176 -7.45 4.11 17.95
CA GLY A 176 -7.48 4.62 19.32
C GLY A 176 -8.90 5.03 19.73
N SER A 177 -9.55 5.84 18.90
CA SER A 177 -10.93 6.30 19.11
C SER A 177 -11.94 5.15 19.11
N PHE A 178 -11.78 4.19 18.19
CA PHE A 178 -12.60 2.98 18.12
C PHE A 178 -12.43 2.11 19.36
N ARG A 179 -11.21 1.89 19.83
CA ARG A 179 -10.96 1.05 21.01
C ARG A 179 -11.60 1.61 22.27
N GLU A 180 -11.59 2.93 22.45
CA GLU A 180 -12.28 3.60 23.55
C GLU A 180 -13.80 3.54 23.36
N ALA A 181 -14.29 4.03 22.22
CA ALA A 181 -15.71 4.12 21.94
C ALA A 181 -16.41 2.76 21.88
N ALA A 182 -15.72 1.71 21.45
CA ALA A 182 -16.25 0.35 21.43
C ALA A 182 -16.71 -0.09 22.83
N HIS A 183 -16.02 0.32 23.89
CA HIS A 183 -16.38 -0.04 25.26
C HIS A 183 -17.40 0.90 25.90
N GLU A 184 -17.37 2.20 25.57
CA GLU A 184 -18.16 3.22 26.26
C GLU A 184 -19.43 3.64 25.53
N ALA A 185 -19.43 3.63 24.19
CA ALA A 185 -20.54 4.12 23.39
C ALA A 185 -21.73 3.15 23.45
N ARG A 186 -22.94 3.70 23.44
CA ARG A 186 -24.18 2.92 23.56
C ARG A 186 -24.50 2.10 22.31
N ASP A 187 -24.20 2.65 21.13
CA ASP A 187 -24.53 2.07 19.83
C ASP A 187 -23.47 2.43 18.77
N LEU A 188 -23.58 1.85 17.57
CA LEU A 188 -22.66 2.11 16.46
C LEU A 188 -22.62 3.57 15.99
N PRO A 189 -23.75 4.30 15.85
CA PRO A 189 -23.70 5.72 15.51
C PRO A 189 -22.90 6.56 16.53
N ALA A 190 -23.01 6.24 17.83
CA ALA A 190 -22.20 6.90 18.84
C ALA A 190 -20.70 6.55 18.74
N VAL A 191 -20.35 5.35 18.30
CA VAL A 191 -18.98 4.99 17.93
C VAL A 191 -18.53 5.82 16.74
N ALA A 192 -19.27 5.84 15.63
CA ALA A 192 -18.95 6.63 14.45
C ALA A 192 -18.71 8.11 14.80
N ALA A 193 -19.58 8.71 15.62
CA ALA A 193 -19.44 10.10 16.06
C ALA A 193 -18.18 10.35 16.91
N ARG A 194 -17.66 9.34 17.62
CA ARG A 194 -16.38 9.43 18.35
C ARG A 194 -15.20 9.43 17.38
N LEU A 195 -15.22 8.56 16.38
CA LEU A 195 -14.21 8.50 15.32
C LEU A 195 -14.18 9.80 14.52
N GLU A 196 -15.35 10.31 14.13
CA GLU A 196 -15.53 11.59 13.44
C GLU A 196 -14.83 12.73 14.21
N ARG A 197 -15.12 12.86 15.52
CA ARG A 197 -14.49 13.88 16.36
C ARG A 197 -12.98 13.72 16.49
N GLY A 198 -12.49 12.47 16.52
CA GLY A 198 -11.06 12.21 16.58
C GLY A 198 -10.37 12.68 15.30
N LEU A 199 -10.96 12.37 14.15
CA LEU A 199 -10.39 12.69 12.84
C LEU A 199 -10.46 14.18 12.52
N VAL A 200 -11.58 14.84 12.84
CA VAL A 200 -11.73 16.30 12.67
C VAL A 200 -10.70 17.08 13.49
N ARG A 201 -10.42 16.65 14.74
CA ARG A 201 -9.35 17.29 15.54
C ARG A 201 -7.98 17.10 14.92
N GLU A 202 -7.69 15.90 14.41
CA GLU A 202 -6.42 15.65 13.73
C GLU A 202 -6.29 16.54 12.49
N ALA A 203 -7.34 16.61 11.66
CA ALA A 203 -7.41 17.48 10.49
C ALA A 203 -7.10 18.94 10.83
N GLU A 204 -7.71 19.47 11.89
CA GLU A 204 -7.45 20.83 12.41
C GLU A 204 -5.99 21.02 12.84
N GLU A 205 -5.39 20.04 13.51
CA GLU A 205 -4.00 20.09 13.98
C GLU A 205 -2.97 20.08 12.83
N ILE A 206 -3.27 19.38 11.74
CA ILE A 206 -2.36 19.28 10.58
C ILE A 206 -2.72 20.24 9.43
N HIS A 207 -3.79 21.01 9.58
CA HIS A 207 -4.33 21.89 8.55
C HIS A 207 -4.66 21.15 7.23
N ASP A 208 -5.31 19.98 7.33
CA ASP A 208 -5.77 19.19 6.19
C ASP A 208 -7.30 19.01 6.25
N ASP A 209 -8.02 19.96 5.64
CA ASP A 209 -9.49 19.95 5.59
C ASP A 209 -10.08 18.82 4.73
N GLU A 210 -9.23 18.03 4.06
CA GLU A 210 -9.61 16.89 3.22
C GLU A 210 -9.21 15.54 3.85
N LEU A 211 -8.85 15.50 5.14
CA LEU A 211 -8.52 14.27 5.83
C LEU A 211 -9.79 13.44 6.09
N PHE A 212 -9.86 12.25 5.52
CA PHE A 212 -10.99 11.34 5.69
C PHE A 212 -10.56 9.87 5.75
N ALA A 213 -11.46 9.03 6.24
CA ALA A 213 -11.34 7.58 6.19
C ALA A 213 -12.66 6.92 5.81
N THR A 214 -12.59 5.96 4.91
CA THR A 214 -13.72 5.08 4.62
C THR A 214 -13.72 3.95 5.66
N ALA A 215 -14.88 3.58 6.20
CA ALA A 215 -14.94 2.48 7.16
C ALA A 215 -16.30 1.79 7.22
N VAL A 216 -16.29 0.49 7.48
CA VAL A 216 -17.46 -0.25 7.96
C VAL A 216 -17.33 -0.51 9.45
N LEU A 217 -18.37 -0.14 10.19
CA LEU A 217 -18.55 -0.53 11.58
C LEU A 217 -19.59 -1.64 11.68
N ILE A 218 -19.30 -2.64 12.49
CA ILE A 218 -20.25 -3.71 12.80
C ILE A 218 -20.41 -3.91 14.30
N GLU A 219 -21.60 -4.34 14.72
CA GLU A 219 -21.92 -4.74 16.08
C GLU A 219 -22.78 -6.00 16.02
N TYR A 220 -22.28 -7.09 16.58
CA TYR A 220 -23.02 -8.32 16.75
C TYR A 220 -23.59 -8.41 18.17
N ASP A 221 -24.90 -8.62 18.28
CA ASP A 221 -25.58 -8.92 19.53
C ASP A 221 -25.96 -10.40 19.57
N SER A 222 -25.18 -11.16 20.33
CA SER A 222 -25.40 -12.60 20.57
C SER A 222 -26.72 -12.93 21.26
N ARG A 223 -27.39 -11.96 21.92
CA ARG A 223 -28.70 -12.20 22.55
C ARG A 223 -29.84 -12.22 21.55
N THR A 224 -29.70 -11.47 20.46
CA THR A 224 -30.74 -11.34 19.42
C THR A 224 -30.37 -12.04 18.12
N ASP A 225 -29.15 -12.57 17.99
CA ASP A 225 -28.60 -13.12 16.75
C ASP A 225 -28.73 -12.14 15.58
N ARG A 226 -28.36 -10.89 15.85
CA ARG A 226 -28.38 -9.81 14.85
C ARG A 226 -27.02 -9.15 14.74
N VAL A 227 -26.65 -8.84 13.50
CA VAL A 227 -25.53 -7.96 13.19
C VAL A 227 -26.07 -6.64 12.69
N THR A 228 -25.56 -5.58 13.28
CA THR A 228 -25.83 -4.19 12.95
C THR A 228 -24.63 -3.66 12.20
N VAL A 229 -24.85 -2.99 11.08
CA VAL A 229 -23.81 -2.53 10.15
C VAL A 229 -24.03 -1.06 9.84
N THR A 230 -22.95 -0.30 9.80
CA THR A 230 -22.93 1.09 9.32
C THR A 230 -21.73 1.29 8.40
N ASN A 231 -21.98 1.60 7.14
CA ASN A 231 -20.96 1.77 6.10
C ASN A 231 -20.74 3.26 5.79
N HIS A 232 -19.55 3.78 6.11
CA HIS A 232 -19.11 5.16 5.89
C HIS A 232 -18.30 5.25 4.59
N GLY A 233 -18.96 4.97 3.46
CA GLY A 233 -18.36 5.09 2.13
C GLY A 233 -17.29 4.04 1.78
N HIS A 234 -17.31 2.88 2.43
CA HIS A 234 -16.37 1.78 2.22
C HIS A 234 -17.02 0.62 1.43
N VAL A 235 -16.24 -0.44 1.16
CA VAL A 235 -16.72 -1.63 0.44
C VAL A 235 -17.84 -2.33 1.22
N GLU A 236 -18.90 -2.71 0.51
CA GLU A 236 -20.08 -3.34 1.12
C GLU A 236 -19.76 -4.72 1.71
N PRO A 237 -20.16 -5.01 2.97
CA PRO A 237 -19.90 -6.31 3.58
C PRO A 237 -20.62 -7.45 2.84
N VAL A 238 -19.97 -8.61 2.75
CA VAL A 238 -20.54 -9.79 2.08
C VAL A 238 -21.00 -10.80 3.13
N LEU A 239 -22.29 -11.13 3.13
CA LEU A 239 -22.88 -12.16 3.97
C LEU A 239 -23.01 -13.48 3.21
N ILE A 240 -22.39 -14.52 3.74
CA ILE A 240 -22.56 -15.91 3.35
C ILE A 240 -23.51 -16.56 4.36
N SER A 241 -24.74 -16.85 3.95
CA SER A 241 -25.77 -17.40 4.84
C SER A 241 -26.60 -18.44 4.10
N ARG A 242 -26.72 -19.64 4.68
CA ARG A 242 -27.55 -20.75 4.17
C ARG A 242 -27.29 -21.04 2.68
N GLY A 243 -26.01 -21.10 2.29
CA GLY A 243 -25.61 -21.38 0.92
C GLY A 243 -25.97 -20.27 -0.08
N ARG A 244 -26.23 -19.04 0.39
CA ARG A 244 -26.38 -17.84 -0.44
C ARG A 244 -25.31 -16.81 -0.09
N VAL A 245 -24.81 -16.11 -1.11
CA VAL A 245 -23.85 -15.02 -0.97
C VAL A 245 -24.49 -13.72 -1.45
N ARG A 246 -24.54 -12.72 -0.58
CA ARG A 246 -25.12 -11.40 -0.87
C ARG A 246 -24.35 -10.29 -0.18
N THR A 247 -24.32 -9.11 -0.79
CA THR A 247 -23.84 -7.89 -0.13
C THR A 247 -24.89 -7.36 0.85
N LEU A 248 -24.44 -6.73 1.93
CA LEU A 248 -25.28 -6.02 2.89
C LEU A 248 -25.27 -4.53 2.54
N GLN A 249 -26.01 -4.18 1.49
CA GLN A 249 -26.09 -2.80 1.03
C GLN A 249 -26.80 -1.92 2.06
N GLY A 250 -26.14 -0.82 2.41
CA GLY A 250 -26.69 0.24 3.24
C GLY A 250 -27.08 1.46 2.40
N PRO A 251 -27.89 2.37 2.95
CA PRO A 251 -27.98 3.71 2.39
C PRO A 251 -26.61 4.40 2.49
N PRO A 252 -26.30 5.33 1.56
CA PRO A 252 -25.01 5.98 1.52
C PRO A 252 -24.78 6.82 2.78
N ALA A 253 -23.64 6.64 3.42
CA ALA A 253 -23.11 7.56 4.42
C ALA A 253 -21.75 8.09 3.98
N LEU A 254 -21.41 9.29 4.44
CA LEU A 254 -20.13 9.89 4.14
C LEU A 254 -18.98 9.16 4.84
N PRO A 255 -17.76 9.21 4.25
CA PRO A 255 -16.54 8.86 4.96
C PRO A 255 -16.41 9.60 6.29
N ILE A 256 -15.79 8.95 7.26
CA ILE A 256 -15.45 9.53 8.55
C ILE A 256 -14.50 10.72 8.29
N GLY A 257 -14.73 11.84 8.98
CA GLY A 257 -14.01 13.11 8.83
C GLY A 257 -14.71 14.10 7.91
N LEU A 258 -15.68 13.65 7.11
CA LEU A 258 -16.45 14.48 6.19
C LEU A 258 -17.89 14.70 6.64
N GLY A 259 -18.27 14.26 7.85
CA GLY A 259 -19.66 14.28 8.33
C GLY A 259 -20.28 15.68 8.38
N ALA A 260 -19.46 16.74 8.49
CA ALA A 260 -19.92 18.12 8.47
C ALA A 260 -20.46 18.58 7.09
N LEU A 261 -20.12 17.89 6.00
CA LEU A 261 -20.52 18.27 4.64
C LEU A 261 -22.01 18.03 4.36
N ILE A 262 -22.67 17.14 5.10
CA ILE A 262 -24.11 16.88 4.96
C ILE A 262 -24.79 16.97 6.31
N ARG A 263 -25.81 17.83 6.40
CA ARG A 263 -26.73 17.90 7.55
C ARG A 263 -27.74 16.74 7.49
N THR A 264 -27.31 15.53 7.85
CA THR A 264 -28.19 14.38 8.06
C THR A 264 -28.38 14.10 9.55
N ASP A 265 -29.42 13.32 9.90
CA ASP A 265 -29.67 12.82 11.27
C ASP A 265 -28.66 11.74 11.73
N GLY A 266 -27.52 11.63 11.04
CA GLY A 266 -26.49 10.63 11.27
C GLY A 266 -26.57 9.44 10.30
N PRO A 267 -25.57 8.55 10.34
CA PRO A 267 -25.50 7.43 9.43
C PRO A 267 -26.61 6.42 9.74
N VAL A 268 -27.32 5.98 8.70
CA VAL A 268 -28.41 5.01 8.86
C VAL A 268 -27.82 3.63 9.10
N VAL A 269 -28.46 2.92 10.04
CA VAL A 269 -27.99 1.64 10.53
C VAL A 269 -28.80 0.51 9.89
N CYS A 270 -28.12 -0.52 9.38
CA CYS A 270 -28.75 -1.70 8.80
C CYS A 270 -28.56 -2.91 9.71
N THR A 271 -29.67 -3.52 10.15
CA THR A 271 -29.62 -4.71 11.01
C THR A 271 -30.10 -5.96 10.29
N HIS A 272 -29.25 -6.98 10.24
CA HIS A 272 -29.53 -8.26 9.60
C HIS A 272 -29.51 -9.40 10.63
N ARG A 273 -30.26 -10.46 10.34
CA ARG A 273 -30.13 -11.72 11.09
C ARG A 273 -28.75 -12.31 10.82
N PHE A 274 -28.06 -12.71 11.88
CA PHE A 274 -26.73 -13.28 11.83
C PHE A 274 -26.64 -14.39 12.87
N THR A 275 -26.81 -15.62 12.39
CA THR A 275 -26.95 -16.83 13.19
C THR A 275 -25.80 -17.79 12.97
N HIS A 276 -25.70 -18.81 13.82
CA HIS A 276 -24.73 -19.87 13.63
C HIS A 276 -24.78 -20.46 12.20
N GLY A 277 -23.60 -20.57 11.56
CA GLY A 277 -23.47 -20.96 10.16
C GLY A 277 -23.59 -19.80 9.18
N ASP A 278 -23.66 -18.55 9.65
CA ASP A 278 -23.49 -17.37 8.82
C ASP A 278 -22.06 -16.84 8.96
N VAL A 279 -21.47 -16.38 7.85
CA VAL A 279 -20.17 -15.70 7.83
C VAL A 279 -20.35 -14.32 7.23
N LEU A 280 -19.89 -13.29 7.93
CA LEU A 280 -19.82 -11.93 7.43
C LEU A 280 -18.36 -11.62 7.09
N LEU A 281 -18.13 -11.26 5.83
CA LEU A 281 -16.83 -10.87 5.30
C LEU A 281 -16.80 -9.35 5.09
N LEU A 282 -15.76 -8.74 5.62
CA LEU A 282 -15.40 -7.33 5.52
C LEU A 282 -14.06 -7.27 4.79
N VAL A 283 -13.92 -6.39 3.80
CA VAL A 283 -12.71 -6.25 2.98
C VAL A 283 -12.43 -4.79 2.69
N THR A 284 -11.17 -4.45 2.44
CA THR A 284 -10.77 -3.15 1.90
C THR A 284 -10.86 -3.12 0.38
N ASP A 285 -10.79 -1.92 -0.19
CA ASP A 285 -10.87 -1.66 -1.62
C ASP A 285 -9.73 -2.31 -2.40
N GLY A 286 -8.52 -2.39 -1.84
CA GLY A 286 -7.40 -3.07 -2.49
C GLY A 286 -7.68 -4.52 -2.91
N LEU A 287 -8.65 -5.21 -2.29
CA LEU A 287 -9.12 -6.51 -2.78
C LEU A 287 -9.99 -6.37 -4.03
N VAL A 288 -11.04 -5.56 -3.98
CA VAL A 288 -12.03 -5.44 -5.06
C VAL A 288 -11.47 -4.66 -6.25
N GLU A 289 -10.53 -3.76 -6.01
CA GLU A 289 -9.84 -2.96 -7.01
C GLU A 289 -8.61 -3.67 -7.59
N ALA A 290 -8.24 -4.86 -7.09
CA ALA A 290 -7.17 -5.65 -7.67
C ALA A 290 -7.50 -6.00 -9.12
N ARG A 291 -6.54 -5.79 -10.02
CA ARG A 291 -6.74 -5.93 -11.48
C ARG A 291 -6.01 -7.14 -12.04
N ASP A 292 -6.67 -7.81 -12.98
CA ASP A 292 -6.00 -8.79 -13.83
C ASP A 292 -5.18 -8.13 -14.96
N THR A 293 -4.68 -8.95 -15.90
CA THR A 293 -3.90 -8.49 -17.05
C THR A 293 -4.70 -7.66 -18.04
N ASP A 294 -6.02 -7.84 -18.09
CA ASP A 294 -6.93 -7.10 -18.97
C ASP A 294 -7.44 -5.81 -18.30
N GLY A 295 -7.15 -5.63 -17.01
CA GLY A 295 -7.48 -4.45 -16.23
C GLY A 295 -8.81 -4.55 -15.49
N ASP A 296 -9.47 -5.70 -15.55
CA ASP A 296 -10.76 -5.94 -14.89
C ASP A 296 -10.57 -6.11 -13.38
N PHE A 297 -11.54 -5.59 -12.63
CA PHE A 297 -11.57 -5.65 -11.17
C PHE A 297 -11.89 -7.04 -10.64
N TYR A 298 -11.43 -7.35 -9.42
CA TYR A 298 -11.65 -8.64 -8.78
C TYR A 298 -13.15 -8.89 -8.52
N PRO A 299 -13.76 -9.92 -9.17
CA PRO A 299 -15.20 -10.19 -9.05
C PRO A 299 -15.51 -10.94 -7.76
N LEU A 300 -15.44 -10.24 -6.63
CA LEU A 300 -15.50 -10.80 -5.27
C LEU A 300 -16.76 -11.64 -5.05
N VAL A 301 -17.92 -11.08 -5.37
CA VAL A 301 -19.21 -11.74 -5.08
C VAL A 301 -19.40 -12.98 -5.95
N GLU A 302 -19.03 -12.91 -7.22
CA GLU A 302 -19.10 -14.02 -8.18
C GLU A 302 -18.18 -15.17 -7.76
N ARG A 303 -16.96 -14.86 -7.32
CA ARG A 303 -15.99 -15.87 -6.86
C ARG A 303 -16.44 -16.55 -5.57
N LEU A 304 -16.98 -15.78 -4.62
CA LEU A 304 -17.56 -16.32 -3.40
C LEU A 304 -18.82 -17.16 -3.68
N ARG A 305 -19.69 -16.72 -4.60
CA ARG A 305 -20.84 -17.51 -5.08
C ARG A 305 -20.38 -18.83 -5.66
N HIS A 306 -19.46 -18.81 -6.61
CA HIS A 306 -18.93 -20.03 -7.23
C HIS A 306 -18.34 -21.00 -6.20
N ARG A 307 -17.70 -20.50 -5.13
CA ARG A 307 -17.06 -21.35 -4.12
C ARG A 307 -17.99 -21.86 -3.01
N PHE A 308 -18.97 -21.06 -2.58
CA PHE A 308 -19.76 -21.32 -1.35
C PHE A 308 -21.28 -21.42 -1.57
N GLU A 309 -21.80 -21.01 -2.73
CA GLU A 309 -23.23 -21.11 -3.03
C GLU A 309 -23.66 -22.59 -3.15
N GLY A 310 -24.79 -22.93 -2.53
CA GLY A 310 -25.32 -24.30 -2.48
C GLY A 310 -24.49 -25.30 -1.66
N ARG A 311 -23.45 -24.86 -0.94
CA ARG A 311 -22.59 -25.70 -0.10
C ARG A 311 -22.85 -25.45 1.40
N PRO A 312 -22.37 -26.35 2.30
CA PRO A 312 -22.36 -26.07 3.73
C PRO A 312 -21.65 -24.74 4.02
N ALA A 313 -22.13 -24.04 5.04
CA ALA A 313 -21.56 -22.76 5.42
C ALA A 313 -20.08 -22.90 5.80
N PRO A 314 -19.19 -22.06 5.24
CA PRO A 314 -17.78 -22.11 5.57
C PRO A 314 -17.52 -21.57 6.97
N GLY A 315 -16.32 -21.86 7.50
CA GLY A 315 -15.78 -21.11 8.63
C GLY A 315 -15.15 -19.77 8.18
N PRO A 316 -14.97 -18.80 9.08
CA PRO A 316 -14.34 -17.52 8.72
C PRO A 316 -12.93 -17.69 8.15
N ALA A 317 -12.13 -18.60 8.70
CA ALA A 317 -10.79 -18.91 8.18
C ALA A 317 -10.82 -19.49 6.76
N GLU A 318 -11.78 -20.36 6.45
CA GLU A 318 -11.91 -20.95 5.11
C GLU A 318 -12.20 -19.88 4.04
N VAL A 319 -13.00 -18.86 4.38
CA VAL A 319 -13.29 -17.74 3.48
C VAL A 319 -12.04 -16.90 3.22
N VAL A 320 -11.30 -16.56 4.28
CA VAL A 320 -10.05 -15.77 4.18
C VAL A 320 -8.97 -16.54 3.41
N ASP A 321 -8.79 -17.83 3.70
CA ASP A 321 -7.80 -18.69 3.03
C ASP A 321 -8.11 -18.87 1.54
N PHE A 322 -9.40 -19.01 1.20
CA PHE A 322 -9.84 -19.05 -0.18
C PHE A 322 -9.44 -17.78 -0.93
N LEU A 323 -9.77 -16.60 -0.40
CA LEU A 323 -9.46 -15.32 -1.04
C LEU A 323 -7.94 -15.06 -1.12
N ASN A 324 -7.19 -15.40 -0.06
CA ASN A 324 -5.74 -15.27 -0.06
C ASN A 324 -5.06 -16.15 -1.12
N THR A 325 -5.65 -17.31 -1.41
CA THR A 325 -5.15 -18.23 -2.45
C THR A 325 -5.60 -17.81 -3.85
N ASP A 326 -6.80 -17.23 -3.97
CA ASP A 326 -7.42 -16.89 -5.24
C ASP A 326 -6.95 -15.54 -5.79
N LEU A 327 -6.74 -14.55 -4.92
CA LEU A 327 -6.28 -13.20 -5.30
C LEU A 327 -5.00 -13.21 -6.16
N PRO A 328 -3.91 -13.93 -5.79
CA PRO A 328 -2.70 -13.97 -6.61
C PRO A 328 -2.87 -14.68 -7.97
N ARG A 329 -3.95 -15.46 -8.15
CA ARG A 329 -4.28 -16.07 -9.44
C ARG A 329 -4.98 -15.08 -10.38
N HIS A 330 -5.64 -14.08 -9.82
CA HIS A 330 -6.29 -13.02 -10.59
C HIS A 330 -5.32 -11.85 -10.85
N ALA A 331 -4.73 -11.29 -9.79
CA ALA A 331 -3.85 -10.13 -9.87
C ALA A 331 -2.39 -10.52 -9.61
N ARG A 332 -1.48 -10.24 -10.56
CA ARG A 332 -0.04 -10.48 -10.39
C ARG A 332 0.65 -9.43 -9.53
N THR A 333 0.12 -8.21 -9.54
CA THR A 333 0.62 -7.06 -8.79
C THR A 333 -0.55 -6.40 -8.08
N LEU A 334 -0.33 -6.01 -6.83
CA LEU A 334 -1.29 -5.25 -6.05
C LEU A 334 -0.92 -3.77 -6.10
N HIS A 335 -1.91 -2.92 -6.32
CA HIS A 335 -1.73 -1.47 -6.33
C HIS A 335 -1.98 -0.84 -4.97
N ASP A 336 -2.76 -1.53 -4.13
CA ASP A 336 -3.06 -1.14 -2.76
C ASP A 336 -3.01 -2.33 -1.81
N ASP A 337 -2.93 -2.03 -0.52
CA ASP A 337 -2.93 -3.01 0.55
C ASP A 337 -4.29 -3.72 0.61
N VAL A 338 -4.28 -4.94 1.13
CA VAL A 338 -5.47 -5.78 1.20
C VAL A 338 -5.67 -6.24 2.62
N ALA A 339 -6.71 -5.76 3.26
CA ALA A 339 -7.20 -6.25 4.53
C ALA A 339 -8.53 -7.00 4.37
N MET A 340 -8.65 -8.11 5.08
CA MET A 340 -9.86 -8.93 5.14
C MET A 340 -10.14 -9.31 6.59
N LEU A 341 -11.40 -9.19 7.01
CA LEU A 341 -11.89 -9.64 8.30
C LEU A 341 -13.16 -10.47 8.08
N ALA A 342 -13.10 -11.76 8.39
CA ALA A 342 -14.26 -12.64 8.37
C ALA A 342 -14.67 -12.98 9.80
N ILE A 343 -15.97 -12.86 10.09
CA ILE A 343 -16.53 -13.19 11.39
C ILE A 343 -17.71 -14.16 11.27
N ALA A 344 -17.95 -14.97 12.29
CA ALA A 344 -19.07 -15.90 12.36
C ALA A 344 -19.55 -16.06 13.82
N PRO A 345 -20.86 -16.22 14.08
CA PRO A 345 -21.35 -16.49 15.43
C PRO A 345 -20.81 -17.80 15.98
N HIS A 346 -20.21 -17.75 17.17
CA HIS A 346 -19.73 -18.93 17.88
C HIS A 346 -20.84 -19.50 18.76
N ARG A 347 -21.12 -20.79 18.64
CA ARG A 347 -22.08 -21.47 19.52
C ARG A 347 -21.38 -21.79 20.85
N ARG A 348 -21.86 -21.24 21.96
CA ARG A 348 -21.58 -21.84 23.27
C ARG A 348 -22.34 -23.16 23.34
N THR A 349 -21.61 -24.28 23.33
CA THR A 349 -22.16 -25.60 23.69
C THR A 349 -22.50 -25.64 25.16
#